data_AF-A0A5D0CYZ9-F1
#
_entry.id   AF-A0A5D0CYZ9-F1
#
_cell.length_a   1.000
_cell.length_b   1.000
_cell.length_c   1.000
_cell.angle_alpha   90.00
_cell.angle_beta   90.00
_cell.angle_gamma   90.00
#
_symmetry.space_group_name_H-M   'P 1'
#
loop_
_entity.id
_entity.type
_entity.pdbx_description
1 polymer ?
#
loop_
_entity_poly.entity_id
_entity_poly.type
_entity_poly.pdbx_seq_one_letter_code
_entity_poly.pdbx_strand_id
1 'polypeptide(L)'
;MQEEVNYGSKACMKFSNEELWKYLITRFENNPAVAIRALSDDDREIEITSSTPIQFICFDGEKQDLFISFNGNQTSIFVYDEEIMFIDENTKGIYTTSDTFGNVVYEGDLRKLSHAEILSLFADFISCFIGAEKVEIIEEEATYDEENMQYKYYKPHIYKINVKNRNSDRKIKIFENITISY
;
A
#
# COMPACT_ATOMS: atom_id res chain seq x y z
N MET A 1 -11.78 20.48 -14.11
CA MET A 1 -12.62 19.63 -13.25
C MET A 1 -12.09 18.22 -13.40
N GLN A 2 -11.47 17.67 -12.37
CA GLN A 2 -11.26 16.22 -12.28
C GLN A 2 -12.66 15.60 -12.19
N GLU A 3 -12.97 14.63 -13.04
CA GLU A 3 -14.20 13.85 -12.90
C GLU A 3 -14.13 13.11 -11.57
N GLU A 4 -15.14 13.26 -10.71
CA GLU A 4 -15.22 12.49 -9.48
C GLU A 4 -15.39 11.01 -9.83
N VAL A 5 -14.44 10.18 -9.38
CA VAL A 5 -14.50 8.75 -9.58
C VAL A 5 -15.58 8.18 -8.67
N ASN A 6 -16.54 7.44 -9.24
CA ASN A 6 -17.63 6.83 -8.48
C ASN A 6 -17.60 5.31 -8.59
N TYR A 7 -17.09 4.67 -7.54
CA TYR A 7 -17.04 3.21 -7.42
C TYR A 7 -18.37 2.57 -6.99
N GLY A 8 -19.37 3.37 -6.58
CA GLY A 8 -20.65 2.87 -6.09
C GLY A 8 -20.48 1.95 -4.87
N SER A 9 -21.00 0.72 -4.95
CA SER A 9 -20.81 -0.33 -3.94
C SER A 9 -19.59 -1.23 -4.20
N LYS A 10 -18.87 -1.04 -5.31
CA LYS A 10 -17.67 -1.81 -5.61
C LYS A 10 -16.50 -1.31 -4.75
N ALA A 11 -15.57 -2.22 -4.50
CA ALA A 11 -14.31 -1.89 -3.87
C ALA A 11 -13.45 -1.02 -4.81
N CYS A 12 -12.80 0.01 -4.28
CA CYS A 12 -11.94 0.92 -5.07
C CYS A 12 -10.58 0.33 -5.44
N MET A 13 -10.20 -0.81 -4.85
CA MET A 13 -8.91 -1.48 -5.06
C MET A 13 -9.06 -2.86 -5.74
N LYS A 14 -10.05 -3.01 -6.62
CA LYS A 14 -10.22 -4.21 -7.43
C LYS A 14 -9.61 -4.01 -8.81
N PHE A 15 -8.33 -4.36 -8.94
CA PHE A 15 -7.55 -4.17 -10.17
C PHE A 15 -7.60 -5.40 -11.08
N SER A 16 -7.48 -5.15 -12.39
CA SER A 16 -7.15 -6.17 -13.38
C SER A 16 -5.63 -6.34 -13.52
N ASN A 17 -5.19 -7.49 -14.03
CA ASN A 17 -3.77 -7.73 -14.31
C ASN A 17 -3.18 -6.69 -15.30
N GLU A 18 -3.98 -6.21 -16.25
CA GLU A 18 -3.57 -5.15 -17.19
C GLU A 18 -3.29 -3.82 -16.47
N GLU A 19 -4.14 -3.44 -15.52
CA GLU A 19 -3.94 -2.23 -14.71
C GLU A 19 -2.71 -2.34 -13.82
N LEU A 20 -2.53 -3.49 -13.14
CA LEU A 20 -1.35 -3.78 -12.32
C LEU A 20 -0.06 -3.68 -13.15
N TRP A 21 -0.06 -4.25 -14.35
CA TRP A 21 1.06 -4.12 -15.28
C TRP A 21 1.34 -2.66 -15.63
N LYS A 22 0.32 -1.99 -16.17
CA LYS A 22 0.46 -0.67 -16.79
C LYS A 22 0.77 0.43 -15.78
N TYR A 23 0.22 0.38 -14.57
CA TYR A 23 0.32 1.48 -13.61
C TYR A 23 1.22 1.19 -12.41
N LEU A 24 1.53 -0.08 -12.13
CA LEU A 24 2.39 -0.46 -11.00
C LEU A 24 3.70 -1.11 -11.46
N ILE A 25 3.65 -2.25 -12.17
CA ILE A 25 4.85 -3.05 -12.48
C ILE A 25 5.82 -2.28 -13.39
N THR A 26 5.32 -1.68 -14.47
CA THR A 26 6.14 -0.93 -15.45
C THR A 26 6.93 0.24 -14.83
N ARG A 27 6.53 0.73 -13.65
CA ARG A 27 7.25 1.77 -12.91
C ARG A 27 8.64 1.32 -12.44
N PHE A 28 8.87 0.01 -12.37
CA PHE A 28 10.10 -0.57 -11.83
C PHE A 28 10.91 -1.40 -12.84
N GLU A 29 10.43 -1.63 -14.06
CA GLU A 29 11.08 -2.48 -15.07
C GLU A 29 12.55 -2.14 -15.36
N ASN A 30 12.89 -0.85 -15.29
CA ASN A 30 14.24 -0.37 -15.58
C ASN A 30 15.11 -0.20 -14.32
N ASN A 31 14.61 -0.63 -13.16
CA ASN A 31 15.36 -0.55 -11.90
C ASN A 31 16.06 -1.89 -11.63
N PRO A 32 17.40 -1.99 -11.80
CA PRO A 32 18.13 -3.24 -11.62
C PRO A 32 18.16 -3.75 -10.17
N ALA A 33 17.75 -2.93 -9.20
CA ALA A 33 17.61 -3.33 -7.80
C ALA A 33 16.27 -4.02 -7.50
N VAL A 34 15.34 -4.05 -8.45
CA VAL A 34 14.00 -4.63 -8.30
C VAL A 34 13.93 -5.93 -9.07
N ALA A 35 13.44 -6.98 -8.42
CA ALA A 35 13.14 -8.26 -9.04
C ALA A 35 11.65 -8.56 -8.82
N ILE A 36 10.87 -8.58 -9.90
CA ILE A 36 9.41 -8.65 -9.82
C ILE A 36 8.94 -10.09 -9.99
N ARG A 37 8.05 -10.53 -9.10
CA ARG A 37 7.29 -11.78 -9.24
C ARG A 37 5.83 -11.52 -8.95
N ALA A 38 4.93 -12.09 -9.77
CA ALA A 38 3.49 -11.98 -9.58
C ALA A 38 2.92 -13.34 -9.22
N LEU A 39 2.13 -13.42 -8.15
CA LEU A 39 1.60 -14.68 -7.61
C LEU A 39 0.08 -14.66 -7.53
N SER A 40 -0.54 -15.83 -7.70
CA SER A 40 -1.96 -16.09 -7.40
C SER A 40 -2.22 -16.25 -5.89
N ASP A 41 -3.47 -16.52 -5.53
CA ASP A 41 -3.92 -16.76 -4.14
C ASP A 41 -3.29 -17.99 -3.48
N ASP A 42 -2.84 -18.97 -4.28
CA ASP A 42 -2.18 -20.19 -3.84
C ASP A 42 -0.65 -20.15 -4.03
N ASP A 43 -0.07 -18.95 -4.03
CA ASP A 43 1.36 -18.66 -4.12
C ASP A 43 2.06 -19.17 -5.39
N ARG A 44 1.29 -19.54 -6.42
CA ARG A 44 1.87 -19.92 -7.72
C ARG A 44 2.24 -18.69 -8.52
N GLU A 45 3.43 -18.72 -9.10
CA GLU A 45 3.85 -17.68 -10.03
C GLU A 45 3.00 -17.71 -11.30
N ILE A 46 2.51 -16.53 -11.68
CA ILE A 46 1.65 -16.37 -12.84
C ILE A 46 2.19 -15.29 -13.78
N GLU A 47 2.04 -15.55 -15.08
CA GLU A 47 2.31 -14.55 -16.10
C GLU A 47 1.27 -13.43 -16.02
N ILE A 48 1.70 -12.19 -16.27
CA ILE A 48 0.83 -11.00 -16.28
C ILE A 48 -0.33 -11.14 -17.28
N THR A 49 -0.09 -11.82 -18.40
CA THR A 49 -1.09 -12.09 -19.46
C THR A 49 -2.07 -13.21 -19.09
N SER A 50 -1.85 -13.90 -17.97
CA SER A 50 -2.75 -14.93 -17.46
C SER A 50 -4.12 -14.35 -17.14
N SER A 51 -5.16 -15.16 -17.33
CA SER A 51 -6.51 -14.86 -16.85
C SER A 51 -6.67 -15.08 -15.34
N THR A 52 -5.67 -15.70 -14.69
CA THR A 52 -5.65 -15.88 -13.23
C THR A 52 -5.38 -14.53 -12.57
N PRO A 53 -6.20 -14.07 -11.61
CA PRO A 53 -5.97 -12.80 -10.93
C PRO A 53 -4.66 -12.81 -10.15
N ILE A 54 -3.86 -11.75 -10.29
CA ILE A 54 -2.71 -11.50 -9.42
C ILE A 54 -3.23 -11.10 -8.04
N GLN A 55 -2.74 -11.78 -7.00
CA GLN A 55 -3.03 -11.47 -5.61
C GLN A 55 -1.83 -10.88 -4.89
N PHE A 56 -0.61 -11.25 -5.31
CA PHE A 56 0.62 -10.71 -4.73
C PHE A 56 1.60 -10.26 -5.81
N ILE A 57 2.34 -9.19 -5.54
CA ILE A 57 3.49 -8.79 -6.35
C ILE A 57 4.68 -8.56 -5.40
N CYS A 58 5.74 -9.36 -5.56
CA CYS A 58 7.00 -9.18 -4.85
C CYS A 58 7.93 -8.27 -5.67
N PHE A 59 8.69 -7.41 -5.00
CA PHE A 59 9.61 -6.44 -5.61
C PHE A 59 11.10 -6.76 -5.35
N ASP A 60 11.37 -7.80 -4.57
CA ASP A 60 12.72 -8.29 -4.24
C ASP A 60 12.90 -9.79 -4.56
N GLY A 61 12.07 -10.31 -5.47
CA GLY A 61 12.16 -11.64 -6.05
C GLY A 61 11.80 -12.75 -5.05
N GLU A 62 12.70 -13.70 -4.86
CA GLU A 62 12.50 -14.86 -3.99
C GLU A 62 12.57 -14.54 -2.49
N LYS A 63 13.08 -13.36 -2.12
CA LYS A 63 13.18 -12.96 -0.71
C LYS A 63 11.80 -12.69 -0.12
N GLN A 64 10.95 -12.03 -0.89
CA GLN A 64 9.61 -11.62 -0.47
C GLN A 64 9.60 -10.78 0.82
N ASP A 65 10.69 -10.02 1.07
CA ASP A 65 10.74 -9.05 2.16
C ASP A 65 10.07 -7.73 1.75
N LEU A 66 9.77 -7.51 0.46
CA LEU A 66 9.01 -6.36 -0.02
C LEU A 66 7.98 -6.79 -1.05
N PHE A 67 6.72 -6.81 -0.65
CA PHE A 67 5.63 -7.21 -1.54
C PHE A 67 4.33 -6.46 -1.25
N ILE A 68 3.41 -6.50 -2.21
CA ILE A 68 2.05 -5.97 -2.08
C ILE A 68 1.04 -7.10 -2.25
N SER A 69 -0.01 -7.09 -1.45
CA SER A 69 -1.13 -8.05 -1.47
C SER A 69 -2.45 -7.32 -1.72
N PHE A 70 -3.29 -7.86 -2.61
CA PHE A 70 -4.57 -7.27 -2.99
C PHE A 70 -5.74 -8.13 -2.51
N ASN A 71 -6.59 -7.59 -1.64
CA ASN A 71 -7.79 -8.27 -1.12
C ASN A 71 -9.08 -7.47 -1.39
N GLY A 72 -9.13 -6.74 -2.49
CA GLY A 72 -10.30 -5.98 -2.97
C GLY A 72 -10.67 -4.77 -2.10
N ASN A 73 -11.10 -4.98 -0.85
CA ASN A 73 -11.43 -3.94 0.13
C ASN A 73 -10.23 -3.48 0.95
N GLN A 74 -9.15 -4.27 0.95
CA GLN A 74 -7.88 -3.94 1.57
C GLN A 74 -6.77 -4.28 0.59
N THR A 75 -5.76 -3.42 0.50
CA THR A 75 -4.46 -3.72 -0.10
C THR A 75 -3.40 -3.49 0.97
N SER A 76 -2.43 -4.38 1.07
CA SER A 76 -1.36 -4.26 2.06
C SER A 76 0.00 -4.27 1.37
N ILE A 77 0.89 -3.37 1.77
CA ILE A 77 2.31 -3.41 1.42
C ILE A 77 3.06 -3.93 2.63
N PHE A 78 3.80 -5.02 2.45
CA PHE A 78 4.63 -5.62 3.48
C PHE A 78 6.09 -5.27 3.23
N VAL A 79 6.78 -4.87 4.29
CA VAL A 79 8.22 -4.62 4.29
C VAL A 79 8.84 -5.27 5.54
N TYR A 80 9.55 -6.37 5.32
CA TYR A 80 9.92 -7.32 6.38
C TYR A 80 8.67 -7.80 7.15
N ASP A 81 8.69 -7.68 8.47
CA ASP A 81 7.58 -8.07 9.35
C ASP A 81 6.52 -6.96 9.51
N GLU A 82 6.68 -5.82 8.83
CA GLU A 82 5.79 -4.65 8.99
C GLU A 82 4.73 -4.61 7.88
N GLU A 83 3.48 -4.34 8.25
CA GLU A 83 2.34 -4.20 7.34
C GLU A 83 1.86 -2.75 7.24
N ILE A 84 1.73 -2.26 6.00
CA ILE A 84 1.11 -0.97 5.67
C ILE A 84 -0.22 -1.25 4.97
N MET A 85 -1.32 -0.96 5.66
CA MET A 85 -2.70 -1.23 5.23
C MET A 85 -3.32 -0.03 4.52
N PHE A 86 -3.89 -0.28 3.35
CA PHE A 86 -4.76 0.61 2.60
C PHE A 86 -6.15 -0.01 2.61
N ILE A 87 -7.12 0.69 3.19
CA ILE A 87 -8.46 0.14 3.43
C ILE A 87 -9.49 1.02 2.73
N ASP A 88 -10.37 0.40 1.96
CA ASP A 88 -11.48 1.08 1.31
C ASP A 88 -12.40 1.75 2.35
N GLU A 89 -12.68 3.04 2.17
CA GLU A 89 -13.46 3.86 3.10
C GLU A 89 -14.84 3.25 3.43
N ASN A 90 -15.48 2.57 2.47
CA ASN A 90 -16.78 1.91 2.69
C ASN A 90 -16.70 0.75 3.69
N THR A 91 -15.50 0.23 3.93
CA THR A 91 -15.24 -0.88 4.85
C THR A 91 -14.45 -0.50 6.08
N LYS A 92 -13.76 0.65 6.10
CA LYS A 92 -13.03 1.13 7.29
C LYS A 92 -13.89 1.14 8.56
N GLY A 93 -15.20 1.40 8.44
CA GLY A 93 -16.13 1.42 9.56
C GLY A 93 -16.37 0.08 10.27
N ILE A 94 -15.87 -1.04 9.76
CA ILE A 94 -15.95 -2.37 10.41
C ILE A 94 -14.62 -2.84 10.99
N TYR A 95 -13.50 -2.15 10.74
CA TYR A 95 -12.19 -2.49 11.31
C TYR A 95 -12.13 -2.06 12.77
N THR A 96 -11.66 -2.98 13.60
CA THR A 96 -11.49 -2.78 15.04
C THR A 96 -10.05 -2.44 15.37
N THR A 97 -9.82 -1.94 16.59
CA THR A 97 -8.47 -1.69 17.11
C THR A 97 -7.59 -2.94 17.03
N SER A 98 -8.15 -4.15 17.22
CA SER A 98 -7.37 -5.40 17.08
C SER A 98 -6.98 -5.72 15.64
N ASP A 99 -7.78 -5.31 14.65
CA ASP A 99 -7.46 -5.54 13.24
C ASP A 99 -6.34 -4.61 12.75
N THR A 100 -6.20 -3.43 13.36
CA THR A 100 -5.20 -2.42 12.99
C THR A 100 -4.00 -2.38 13.94
N PHE A 101 -4.00 -3.16 15.03
CA PHE A 101 -2.98 -3.07 16.07
C PHE A 101 -1.61 -3.52 15.53
N GLY A 102 -0.62 -2.64 15.65
CA GLY A 102 0.75 -2.89 15.17
C GLY A 102 0.93 -2.68 13.66
N ASN A 103 -0.13 -2.31 12.94
CA ASN A 103 -0.08 -2.07 11.50
C ASN A 103 -0.12 -0.57 11.20
N VAL A 104 0.56 -0.14 10.13
CA VAL A 104 0.47 1.23 9.64
C VAL A 104 -0.79 1.37 8.79
N VAL A 105 -1.75 2.19 9.20
CA VAL A 105 -2.98 2.43 8.44
C VAL A 105 -2.89 3.75 7.66
N TYR A 106 -3.10 3.70 6.35
CA TYR A 106 -3.21 4.90 5.51
C TYR A 106 -4.58 5.57 5.64
N GLU A 107 -4.59 6.87 5.93
CA GLU A 107 -5.81 7.64 6.24
C GLU A 107 -6.26 8.60 5.13
N GLY A 108 -5.65 8.55 3.96
CA GLY A 108 -6.16 9.24 2.78
C GLY A 108 -7.45 8.65 2.24
N ASP A 109 -8.13 9.42 1.38
CA ASP A 109 -9.39 9.05 0.74
C ASP A 109 -9.13 8.36 -0.62
N LEU A 110 -9.07 7.03 -0.61
CA LEU A 110 -8.79 6.22 -1.79
C LEU A 110 -9.92 6.26 -2.80
N ARG A 111 -11.19 6.36 -2.37
CA ARG A 111 -12.35 6.42 -3.26
C ARG A 111 -12.41 7.68 -4.13
N LYS A 112 -11.67 8.74 -3.78
CA LYS A 112 -11.50 9.93 -4.65
C LYS A 112 -10.50 9.73 -5.78
N LEU A 113 -9.71 8.67 -5.75
CA LEU A 113 -8.66 8.38 -6.71
C LEU A 113 -9.13 7.35 -7.73
N SER A 114 -8.70 7.50 -8.98
CA SER A 114 -8.84 6.46 -10.01
C SER A 114 -7.92 5.27 -9.73
N HIS A 115 -8.16 4.12 -10.36
CA HIS A 115 -7.24 2.97 -10.22
C HIS A 115 -5.80 3.32 -10.60
N ALA A 116 -5.59 4.16 -11.63
CA ALA A 116 -4.27 4.59 -12.03
C ALA A 116 -3.58 5.44 -10.95
N GLU A 117 -4.32 6.32 -10.28
CA GLU A 117 -3.80 7.15 -9.18
C GLU A 117 -3.51 6.30 -7.93
N ILE A 118 -4.39 5.35 -7.58
CA ILE A 118 -4.15 4.43 -6.46
C ILE A 118 -2.91 3.56 -6.72
N LEU A 119 -2.80 2.96 -7.91
CA LEU A 119 -1.63 2.15 -8.26
C LEU A 119 -0.34 2.97 -8.32
N SER A 120 -0.42 4.23 -8.76
CA SER A 120 0.74 5.14 -8.69
C SER A 120 1.11 5.50 -7.24
N LEU A 121 0.13 5.66 -6.35
CA LEU A 121 0.36 5.85 -4.91
C LEU A 121 1.11 4.65 -4.33
N PHE A 122 0.68 3.42 -4.65
CA PHE A 122 1.38 2.20 -4.20
C PHE A 122 2.80 2.13 -4.75
N ALA A 123 3.00 2.42 -6.03
CA ALA A 123 4.33 2.45 -6.64
C ALA A 123 5.25 3.46 -5.92
N ASP A 124 4.68 4.61 -5.54
CA ASP A 124 5.38 5.66 -4.81
C ASP A 124 5.76 5.24 -3.38
N PHE A 125 4.90 4.49 -2.69
CA PHE A 125 5.21 3.87 -1.39
C PHE A 125 6.32 2.83 -1.53
N ILE A 126 6.16 1.85 -2.42
CA ILE A 126 7.12 0.76 -2.66
C ILE A 126 8.51 1.32 -3.01
N SER A 127 8.56 2.40 -3.81
CA SER A 127 9.81 3.09 -4.17
C SER A 127 10.61 3.59 -2.97
N CYS A 128 9.95 3.88 -1.84
CA CYS A 128 10.62 4.32 -0.62
C CYS A 128 11.35 3.17 0.10
N PHE A 129 11.02 1.92 -0.21
CA PHE A 129 11.54 0.73 0.46
C PHE A 129 12.52 -0.08 -0.40
N ILE A 130 12.73 0.29 -1.68
CA ILE A 130 13.69 -0.40 -2.54
C ILE A 130 15.10 -0.31 -1.94
N GLY A 131 15.69 -1.48 -1.67
CA GLY A 131 17.03 -1.58 -1.07
C GLY A 131 17.07 -1.26 0.43
N ALA A 132 15.91 -1.25 1.11
CA ALA A 132 15.86 -1.22 2.56
C ALA A 132 16.69 -2.36 3.16
N GLU A 133 17.31 -2.08 4.31
CA GLU A 133 17.98 -3.05 5.17
C GLU A 133 17.26 -3.18 6.53
N LYS A 134 16.52 -2.14 6.92
CA LYS A 134 15.72 -2.08 8.14
C LYS A 134 14.64 -1.02 8.00
N VAL A 135 13.49 -1.27 8.61
CA VAL A 135 12.42 -0.28 8.80
C VAL A 135 12.17 -0.10 10.29
N GLU A 136 11.92 1.15 10.70
CA GLU A 136 11.51 1.50 12.06
C GLU A 136 10.28 2.40 11.97
N ILE A 137 9.18 1.99 12.62
CA ILE A 137 7.92 2.74 12.64
C ILE A 137 7.78 3.41 14.01
N ILE A 138 7.44 4.70 13.97
CA ILE A 138 7.04 5.46 15.15
C ILE A 138 5.59 5.87 14.92
N GLU A 139 4.74 5.50 15.87
CA GLU A 139 3.31 5.77 15.88
C GLU A 139 2.99 6.85 16.91
N GLU A 140 2.20 7.84 16.51
CA GLU A 140 1.69 8.92 17.35
C GLU A 140 0.17 9.01 17.17
N GLU A 141 -0.60 9.08 18.26
CA GLU A 141 -2.06 9.28 18.18
C GLU A 141 -2.35 10.58 17.44
N ALA A 142 -3.17 10.51 16.38
CA ALA A 142 -3.59 11.71 15.67
C ALA A 142 -4.53 12.53 16.55
N THR A 143 -4.57 13.85 16.38
CA THR A 143 -5.62 14.67 17.00
C THR A 143 -6.99 14.17 16.55
N TYR A 144 -7.69 13.53 17.48
CA TYR A 144 -8.98 12.89 17.28
C TYR A 144 -10.08 13.77 17.85
N ASP A 145 -11.09 14.06 17.02
CA ASP A 145 -12.31 14.74 17.46
C ASP A 145 -13.36 13.67 17.80
N GLU A 146 -13.62 13.47 19.09
CA GLU A 146 -14.63 12.50 19.58
C GLU A 146 -16.05 12.85 19.11
N GLU A 147 -16.34 14.12 18.79
CA GLU A 147 -17.65 14.53 18.28
C GLU A 147 -17.85 14.18 16.79
N ASN A 148 -16.74 14.00 16.05
CA ASN A 148 -16.70 13.65 14.63
C ASN A 148 -15.97 12.31 14.43
N MET A 149 -16.49 11.24 15.03
CA MET A 149 -15.97 9.88 14.84
C MET A 149 -15.87 9.53 13.35
N GLN A 150 -14.71 9.73 12.73
CA GLN A 150 -14.47 9.32 11.34
C GLN A 150 -14.61 7.80 11.21
N TYR A 151 -14.17 7.06 12.23
CA TYR A 151 -14.29 5.61 12.36
C TYR A 151 -14.79 5.21 13.76
N LYS A 152 -15.60 4.14 13.81
CA LYS A 152 -16.33 3.75 15.02
C LYS A 152 -15.52 2.88 15.98
N TYR A 153 -14.51 2.15 15.51
CA TYR A 153 -13.87 1.07 16.27
C TYR A 153 -12.33 1.08 16.30
N TYR A 154 -11.68 2.06 15.66
CA TYR A 154 -10.24 2.33 15.85
C TYR A 154 -9.95 3.83 15.73
N LYS A 155 -8.83 4.27 16.30
CA LYS A 155 -8.35 5.65 16.22
C LYS A 155 -7.29 5.79 15.11
N PRO A 156 -7.37 6.84 14.29
CA PRO A 156 -6.31 7.14 13.32
C PRO A 156 -5.03 7.57 14.04
N HIS A 157 -3.89 7.26 13.43
CA HIS A 157 -2.56 7.62 13.93
C HIS A 157 -1.76 8.34 12.84
N ILE A 158 -0.75 9.09 13.29
CA ILE A 158 0.30 9.66 12.44
C ILE A 158 1.51 8.76 12.55
N TYR A 159 2.09 8.37 11.41
CA TYR A 159 3.22 7.46 11.36
C TYR A 159 4.46 8.15 10.81
N LYS A 160 5.61 7.88 11.44
CA LYS A 160 6.93 8.22 10.91
C LYS A 160 7.69 6.92 10.67
N ILE A 161 7.96 6.63 9.40
CA ILE A 161 8.67 5.45 8.96
C ILE A 161 10.10 5.83 8.60
N ASN A 162 11.07 5.26 9.31
CA ASN A 162 12.48 5.45 9.04
C ASN A 162 13.03 4.20 8.34
N VAL A 163 13.40 4.37 7.09
CA VAL A 163 14.02 3.33 6.27
C VAL A 163 15.53 3.51 6.32
N LYS A 164 16.23 2.48 6.78
CA LYS A 164 17.68 2.40 6.66
C LYS A 164 18.02 1.67 5.37
N ASN A 165 18.84 2.28 4.54
CA ASN A 165 19.40 1.67 3.34
C ASN A 165 20.84 2.17 3.12
N ARG A 166 21.46 1.75 2.02
CA ARG A 166 22.84 2.13 1.67
C ARG A 166 22.97 3.47 0.97
N ASN A 167 21.86 4.16 0.67
CA ASN A 167 21.92 5.45 0.00
C ASN A 167 22.39 6.51 0.99
N SER A 168 23.35 7.34 0.56
CA SER A 168 23.88 8.44 1.37
C SER A 168 22.93 9.64 1.43
N ASP A 169 22.07 9.80 0.42
CA ASP A 169 21.19 10.95 0.27
C ASP A 169 19.78 10.62 0.78
N ARG A 170 19.51 11.00 2.02
CA ARG A 170 18.22 10.79 2.67
C ARG A 170 17.14 11.70 2.08
N LYS A 171 16.04 11.10 1.66
CA LYS A 171 14.83 11.75 1.15
C LYS A 171 13.71 11.65 2.18
N ILE A 172 12.71 12.51 2.02
CA ILE A 172 11.49 12.50 2.81
C ILE A 172 10.32 12.56 1.83
N LYS A 173 9.35 11.68 2.02
CA LYS A 173 8.08 11.69 1.30
C LYS A 173 6.93 11.60 2.29
N ILE A 174 5.89 12.38 2.03
CA ILE A 174 4.72 12.50 2.90
C ILE A 174 3.51 12.01 2.12
N PHE A 175 2.73 11.14 2.76
CA PHE A 175 1.50 10.54 2.26
C PHE A 175 0.43 10.69 3.33
N GLU A 176 -0.36 11.76 3.26
CA GLU A 176 -1.41 12.04 4.25
C GLU A 176 -0.88 11.97 5.70
N ASN A 177 -1.25 10.92 6.45
CA ASN A 177 -0.84 10.68 7.83
C ASN A 177 0.51 9.94 7.99
N ILE A 178 1.19 9.59 6.91
CA ILE A 178 2.44 8.81 6.92
C ILE A 178 3.60 9.65 6.36
N THR A 179 4.67 9.78 7.14
CA THR A 179 5.93 10.38 6.67
C THR A 179 7.00 9.29 6.58
N ILE A 180 7.58 9.10 5.40
CA ILE A 180 8.66 8.13 5.17
C ILE A 180 9.96 8.87 4.92
N SER A 181 10.99 8.52 5.68
CA SER A 181 12.36 8.98 5.46
C SER A 181 13.25 7.81 5.06
N TYR A 182 13.84 7.89 3.87
CA TYR A 182 14.51 6.78 3.18
C TYR A 182 15.68 7.26 2.33
#